data_AF-A0A0X8HWD5-F1
#
_entry.id   AF-A0A0X8HWD5-F1
#
_cell.length_a   1.000
_cell.length_b   1.000
_cell.length_c   1.000
_cell.angle_alpha   90.00
_cell.angle_beta   90.00
_cell.angle_gamma   90.00
#
_symmetry.space_group_name_H-M   'P 1'
#
loop_
_entity.id
_entity.type
_entity.pdbx_description
1 polymer ?
#
loop_
_entity_poly.entity_id
_entity_poly.type
_entity_poly.pdbx_seq_one_letter_code
_entity_poly.pdbx_strand_id
1 'polypeptide(L)'
;MKRNINANRKTRLKATFWNGVLLVVLLIGGYITKNAYNAYISGQIGKIHPSFSYSNEFRLANIYHHGAGKHSNVHMVLDINDDIRKLASDHYQLNAASAEEPENDLWSSYADFQDTNPFNYSFKLKTTTAPVTRTSNRDPNFISSFLDYSLTNPEMAAKVEFEWEDEDVLAPDVTDRTTVMSLALMSSNAYVKLPQTGNWRNLTGWNITDEKGAPEYGWEEDGIRGHVFVNQNESVVVFAIKGTSSQILPGSGNDETSVNDKLNDNLLFSCCCARVTYLWTTVCDCYMKAYTCNEKCLENELRRRDYYYYAVMEMYKDIVMSYPNATIWLTGHSLGGALGSLLGRTFGLPAVTFQSPGEQLATKRLHLPQRPGIPSYKEAIWHFGHTADPIFMGTCNGASSACSIGGYAMETGCHTGKVCVYDVVADKGWHVSIMNHRIHTVIDNVILEYDTVPSCVDPGKCEDCYNWDFVRDEETASPKLSPSPEVTTTGYTGASPTKRCVGRNWIGICTSYEPVLSKI
;
A
#
# COMPACT_ATOMS: atom_id res chain seq x y z
N MET A 1 -71.52 4.44 -19.70
CA MET A 1 -70.22 4.90 -19.14
C MET A 1 -69.78 4.20 -17.84
N LYS A 2 -70.16 2.92 -17.56
CA LYS A 2 -69.69 2.16 -16.37
C LYS A 2 -68.89 0.88 -16.68
N ARG A 3 -68.68 0.51 -17.96
CA ARG A 3 -67.92 -0.69 -18.35
C ARG A 3 -66.42 -0.46 -18.57
N ASN A 4 -65.95 0.78 -18.78
CA ASN A 4 -64.54 1.07 -19.10
C ASN A 4 -63.62 1.38 -17.89
N ILE A 5 -64.16 1.56 -16.68
CA ILE A 5 -63.35 1.87 -15.49
C ILE A 5 -62.82 0.60 -14.80
N ASN A 6 -63.55 -0.53 -14.91
CA ASN A 6 -63.15 -1.79 -14.26
C ASN A 6 -62.06 -2.56 -15.01
N ALA A 7 -61.93 -2.40 -16.33
CA ALA A 7 -60.87 -3.03 -17.11
C ALA A 7 -59.50 -2.41 -16.78
N ASN A 8 -59.44 -1.08 -16.68
CA ASN A 8 -58.21 -0.34 -16.39
C ASN A 8 -57.70 -0.54 -14.95
N ARG A 9 -58.58 -0.81 -13.99
CA ARG A 9 -58.19 -1.10 -12.60
C ARG A 9 -57.57 -2.50 -12.47
N LYS A 10 -58.11 -3.50 -13.18
CA LYS A 10 -57.59 -4.88 -13.18
C LYS A 10 -56.24 -5.01 -13.88
N THR A 11 -55.97 -4.26 -14.95
CA THR A 11 -54.67 -4.24 -15.62
C THR A 11 -53.60 -3.53 -14.79
N ARG A 12 -53.93 -2.41 -14.12
CA ARG A 12 -52.99 -1.71 -13.21
C ARG A 12 -52.59 -2.56 -12.01
N LEU A 13 -53.55 -3.27 -11.39
CA LEU A 13 -53.29 -4.17 -10.26
C LEU A 13 -52.41 -5.38 -10.64
N LYS A 14 -52.58 -5.92 -11.85
CA LYS A 14 -51.72 -7.00 -12.37
C LYS A 14 -50.30 -6.50 -12.66
N ALA A 15 -50.15 -5.30 -13.23
CA ALA A 15 -48.83 -4.71 -13.49
C ALA A 15 -48.06 -4.39 -12.20
N THR A 16 -48.73 -3.84 -11.17
CA THR A 16 -48.08 -3.58 -9.87
C THR A 16 -47.70 -4.87 -9.14
N PHE A 17 -48.51 -5.93 -9.27
CA PHE A 17 -48.18 -7.24 -8.71
C PHE A 17 -46.93 -7.85 -9.38
N TRP A 18 -46.85 -7.83 -10.71
CA TRP A 18 -45.71 -8.38 -11.45
C TRP A 18 -44.43 -7.55 -11.25
N ASN A 19 -44.52 -6.22 -11.14
CA ASN A 19 -43.37 -5.38 -10.82
C ASN A 19 -42.86 -5.63 -9.39
N GLY A 20 -43.76 -5.87 -8.43
CA GLY A 20 -43.38 -6.26 -7.07
C GLY A 20 -42.66 -7.61 -7.02
N VAL A 21 -43.15 -8.60 -7.79
CA VAL A 21 -42.51 -9.92 -7.91
C VAL A 21 -41.12 -9.80 -8.55
N LEU A 22 -40.96 -9.00 -9.60
CA LEU A 22 -39.66 -8.79 -10.26
C LEU A 22 -38.63 -8.15 -9.32
N LEU A 23 -39.05 -7.17 -8.51
CA LEU A 23 -38.20 -6.51 -7.51
C LEU A 23 -37.75 -7.48 -6.41
N VAL A 24 -38.66 -8.34 -5.94
CA VAL A 24 -38.33 -9.37 -4.96
C VAL A 24 -37.38 -10.41 -5.55
N VAL A 25 -37.57 -10.82 -6.81
CA VAL A 25 -36.66 -11.76 -7.50
C VAL A 25 -35.27 -11.14 -7.72
N LEU A 26 -35.18 -9.84 -8.07
CA LEU A 26 -33.90 -9.14 -8.20
C LEU A 26 -33.18 -8.96 -6.87
N LEU A 27 -33.92 -8.65 -5.79
CA LEU A 27 -33.35 -8.53 -4.44
C LEU A 27 -32.88 -9.89 -3.90
N ILE A 28 -33.64 -10.96 -4.14
CA ILE A 28 -33.24 -12.33 -3.78
C ILE A 28 -32.06 -12.77 -4.63
N GLY A 29 -32.06 -12.48 -5.94
CA GLY A 29 -30.94 -12.75 -6.84
C GLY A 29 -29.66 -12.05 -6.40
N GLY A 30 -29.74 -10.75 -6.07
CA GLY A 30 -28.62 -9.96 -5.54
C GLY A 30 -28.14 -10.42 -4.16
N TYR A 31 -29.05 -10.90 -3.31
CA TYR A 31 -28.71 -11.45 -1.99
C TYR A 31 -28.02 -12.83 -2.10
N ILE A 32 -28.48 -13.68 -3.02
CA ILE A 32 -27.88 -14.99 -3.29
C ILE A 32 -26.51 -14.83 -3.94
N THR A 33 -26.33 -13.92 -4.90
CA THR A 33 -25.01 -13.67 -5.52
C THR A 33 -24.03 -13.07 -4.51
N LYS A 34 -24.47 -12.13 -3.67
CA LYS A 34 -23.63 -11.55 -2.61
C LYS A 34 -23.24 -12.57 -1.54
N ASN A 35 -24.14 -13.47 -1.13
CA ASN A 35 -23.80 -14.50 -0.16
C ASN A 35 -22.95 -15.63 -0.77
N ALA A 36 -23.16 -15.99 -2.04
CA ALA A 36 -22.29 -16.92 -2.75
C ALA A 36 -20.88 -16.34 -2.94
N TYR A 37 -20.78 -15.03 -3.20
CA TYR A 37 -19.52 -14.29 -3.25
C TYR A 37 -18.82 -14.25 -1.88
N ASN A 38 -19.56 -13.92 -0.81
CA ASN A 38 -19.00 -13.88 0.54
C ASN A 38 -18.58 -15.27 1.06
N ALA A 39 -19.30 -16.34 0.70
CA ALA A 39 -18.94 -17.71 1.05
C ALA A 39 -17.74 -18.22 0.24
N TYR A 40 -17.58 -17.77 -1.01
CA TYR A 40 -16.40 -18.06 -1.83
C TYR A 40 -15.13 -17.38 -1.28
N ILE A 41 -15.23 -16.10 -0.87
CA ILE A 41 -14.11 -15.33 -0.29
C ILE A 41 -13.71 -15.86 1.10
N SER A 42 -14.66 -16.25 1.94
CA SER A 42 -14.38 -16.78 3.29
C SER A 42 -13.73 -18.19 3.29
N GLY A 43 -13.84 -18.93 2.18
CA GLY A 43 -13.42 -20.34 2.10
C GLY A 43 -12.06 -20.63 1.45
N GLN A 44 -11.33 -19.63 0.95
CA GLN A 44 -10.12 -19.85 0.13
C GLN A 44 -8.84 -19.20 0.68
N ILE A 45 -8.90 -18.49 1.80
CA ILE A 45 -7.69 -17.95 2.42
C ILE A 45 -7.01 -19.07 3.24
N GLY A 46 -5.89 -19.57 2.74
CA GLY A 46 -4.88 -20.30 3.52
C GLY A 46 -5.13 -21.80 3.75
N LYS A 47 -5.02 -22.62 2.70
CA LYS A 47 -4.60 -24.02 2.86
C LYS A 47 -3.42 -24.31 1.96
N ILE A 48 -2.26 -24.50 2.58
CA ILE A 48 -1.03 -24.97 1.94
C ILE A 48 -1.32 -26.35 1.33
N HIS A 49 -1.38 -26.42 0.00
CA HIS A 49 -1.36 -27.68 -0.74
C HIS A 49 0.10 -28.11 -0.98
N PRO A 50 0.44 -29.40 -0.83
CA PRO A 50 1.81 -29.87 -0.94
C PRO A 50 2.28 -29.90 -2.40
N SER A 51 3.53 -29.46 -2.60
CA SER A 51 4.38 -29.57 -3.80
C SER A 51 3.79 -29.06 -5.13
N PHE A 52 3.50 -27.76 -5.22
CA PHE A 52 3.62 -27.09 -6.52
C PHE A 52 5.07 -26.68 -6.74
N SER A 53 5.64 -27.02 -7.89
CA SER A 53 6.90 -26.42 -8.36
C SER A 53 6.61 -24.94 -8.63
N TYR A 54 6.89 -24.08 -7.65
CA TYR A 54 6.78 -22.64 -7.85
C TYR A 54 7.74 -22.24 -8.97
N SER A 55 7.20 -21.61 -10.00
CA SER A 55 8.08 -20.97 -10.97
C SER A 55 8.73 -19.78 -10.29
N ASN A 56 10.05 -19.75 -10.33
CA ASN A 56 10.87 -18.68 -9.74
C ASN A 56 11.01 -17.49 -10.69
N GLU A 57 10.37 -17.54 -11.87
CA GLU A 57 10.44 -16.50 -12.90
C GLU A 57 9.21 -15.61 -12.86
N PHE A 58 9.45 -14.30 -12.77
CA PHE A 58 8.43 -13.27 -12.66
C PHE A 58 8.54 -12.28 -13.82
N ARG A 59 7.38 -11.83 -14.32
CA ARG A 59 7.29 -10.83 -15.39
C ARG A 59 6.26 -9.78 -15.04
N LEU A 60 6.49 -8.56 -15.53
CA LEU A 60 5.54 -7.47 -15.37
C LEU A 60 4.22 -7.82 -16.06
N ALA A 61 3.10 -7.79 -15.34
CA ALA A 61 1.78 -8.13 -15.85
C ALA A 61 0.85 -6.92 -15.92
N ASN A 62 0.87 -6.04 -14.91
CA ASN A 62 0.02 -4.87 -14.86
C ASN A 62 0.76 -3.66 -14.32
N ILE A 63 0.28 -2.47 -14.68
CA ILE A 63 0.70 -1.20 -14.10
C ILE A 63 -0.54 -0.48 -13.62
N TYR A 64 -0.53 -0.09 -12.36
CA TYR A 64 -1.58 0.68 -11.72
C TYR A 64 -1.20 2.15 -11.62
N HIS A 65 -2.18 3.01 -11.82
CA HIS A 65 -2.10 4.43 -11.54
C HIS A 65 -3.32 4.83 -10.71
N HIS A 66 -3.09 5.57 -9.63
CA HIS A 66 -4.15 6.15 -8.84
C HIS A 66 -3.83 7.64 -8.64
N GLY A 67 -4.76 8.50 -9.07
CA GLY A 67 -4.59 9.93 -8.96
C GLY A 67 -4.59 10.39 -7.50
N ALA A 68 -4.06 11.57 -7.24
CA ALA A 68 -4.06 12.18 -5.90
C ALA A 68 -4.60 13.60 -5.91
N GLY A 69 -4.81 14.17 -4.73
CA GLY A 69 -5.40 15.51 -4.59
C GLY A 69 -6.74 15.62 -5.31
N LYS A 70 -6.82 16.49 -6.32
CA LYS A 70 -8.04 16.72 -7.11
C LYS A 70 -8.44 15.53 -7.98
N HIS A 71 -7.49 14.65 -8.29
CA HIS A 71 -7.69 13.48 -9.15
C HIS A 71 -7.80 12.18 -8.32
N SER A 72 -8.10 12.28 -7.02
CA SER A 72 -8.21 11.11 -6.12
C SER A 72 -9.30 10.10 -6.50
N ASN A 73 -10.17 10.43 -7.45
CA ASN A 73 -11.19 9.56 -8.02
C ASN A 73 -10.74 8.87 -9.32
N VAL A 74 -9.49 9.03 -9.74
CA VAL A 74 -8.90 8.36 -10.90
C VAL A 74 -8.19 7.11 -10.43
N HIS A 75 -8.61 5.95 -10.94
CA HIS A 75 -7.98 4.67 -10.68
C HIS A 75 -7.95 3.85 -11.96
N MET A 76 -6.76 3.53 -12.44
CA MET A 76 -6.55 2.93 -13.76
C MET A 76 -5.55 1.79 -13.69
N VAL A 77 -5.74 0.82 -14.58
CA VAL A 77 -4.82 -0.28 -14.79
C VAL A 77 -4.47 -0.41 -16.27
N LEU A 78 -3.20 -0.66 -16.56
CA LEU A 78 -2.70 -1.02 -17.88
C LEU A 78 -2.20 -2.47 -17.85
N ASP A 79 -2.75 -3.31 -18.70
CA ASP A 79 -2.31 -4.70 -18.86
C ASP A 79 -1.13 -4.77 -19.84
N ILE A 80 -0.07 -5.47 -19.45
CA ILE A 80 1.17 -5.58 -20.21
C ILE A 80 1.14 -6.82 -21.10
N ASN A 81 0.51 -6.67 -22.26
CA ASN A 81 0.53 -7.65 -23.34
C ASN A 81 1.75 -7.46 -24.27
N ASP A 82 1.93 -8.36 -25.24
CA ASP A 82 3.08 -8.33 -26.16
C ASP A 82 3.17 -7.04 -26.99
N ASP A 83 2.03 -6.46 -27.37
CA ASP A 83 1.98 -5.20 -28.12
C ASP A 83 2.49 -4.03 -27.27
N ILE A 84 2.03 -3.93 -26.02
CA ILE A 84 2.49 -2.91 -25.07
C ILE A 84 3.98 -3.11 -24.74
N ARG A 85 4.44 -4.35 -24.56
CA ARG A 85 5.88 -4.62 -24.35
C ARG A 85 6.73 -4.13 -25.51
N LYS A 86 6.27 -4.37 -26.75
CA LYS A 86 6.96 -3.90 -27.94
C LYS A 86 6.97 -2.38 -28.02
N LEU A 87 5.83 -1.73 -27.81
CA LEU A 87 5.73 -0.26 -27.78
C LEU A 87 6.64 0.36 -26.72
N ALA A 88 6.65 -0.23 -25.52
CA ALA A 88 7.52 0.18 -24.43
C ALA A 88 9.00 0.00 -24.78
N SER A 89 9.35 -1.09 -25.47
CA SER A 89 10.70 -1.37 -25.96
C SER A 89 11.16 -0.32 -26.96
N ASP A 90 10.33 -0.03 -27.95
CA ASP A 90 10.64 0.94 -29.01
C ASP A 90 10.84 2.34 -28.41
N HIS A 91 9.96 2.73 -27.47
CA HIS A 91 10.07 4.00 -26.76
C HIS A 91 11.33 4.09 -25.88
N TYR A 92 11.65 3.03 -25.13
CA TYR A 92 12.86 2.95 -24.33
C TYR A 92 14.12 3.13 -25.19
N GLN A 93 14.20 2.41 -26.32
CA GLN A 93 15.34 2.49 -27.24
C GLN A 93 15.48 3.87 -27.89
N LEU A 94 14.36 4.52 -28.26
CA LEU A 94 14.38 5.88 -28.79
C LEU A 94 14.93 6.88 -27.77
N ASN A 95 14.44 6.83 -26.54
CA ASN A 95 14.91 7.72 -25.47
C ASN A 95 16.39 7.49 -25.16
N ALA A 96 16.81 6.22 -25.05
CA ALA A 96 18.21 5.84 -24.84
C ALA A 96 19.13 6.31 -25.99
N ALA A 97 18.64 6.39 -27.22
CA ALA A 97 19.40 6.86 -28.38
C ALA A 97 19.44 8.40 -28.51
N SER A 98 18.47 9.12 -27.94
CA SER A 98 18.35 10.58 -28.04
C SER A 98 18.97 11.37 -26.88
N ALA A 99 19.44 10.70 -25.83
CA ALA A 99 20.00 11.37 -24.65
C ALA A 99 21.39 11.97 -24.96
N GLU A 100 21.55 13.29 -24.77
CA GLU A 100 22.82 14.01 -25.00
C GLU A 100 23.88 13.74 -23.91
N GLU A 101 23.47 13.19 -22.76
CA GLU A 101 24.35 12.60 -21.75
C GLU A 101 23.96 11.13 -21.52
N PRO A 102 24.89 10.23 -21.18
CA PRO A 102 24.55 8.84 -20.92
C PRO A 102 23.69 8.75 -19.66
N GLU A 103 22.37 8.71 -19.82
CA GLU A 103 21.46 8.35 -18.73
C GLU A 103 21.69 6.88 -18.37
N ASN A 104 22.67 6.64 -17.51
CA ASN A 104 22.85 5.42 -16.72
C ASN A 104 21.66 5.15 -15.75
N ASP A 105 20.55 5.89 -15.89
CA ASP A 105 19.51 6.06 -14.88
C ASP A 105 18.15 5.43 -15.28
N LEU A 106 18.00 4.81 -16.47
CA LEU A 106 16.72 4.19 -16.86
C LEU A 106 16.67 2.67 -16.62
N TRP A 107 17.82 2.01 -16.52
CA TRP A 107 17.95 0.58 -16.23
C TRP A 107 19.34 0.27 -15.68
N SER A 108 19.57 -0.91 -15.10
CA SER A 108 20.89 -1.25 -14.55
C SER A 108 21.95 -1.27 -15.66
N SER A 109 23.10 -0.65 -15.36
CA SER A 109 24.27 -0.63 -16.25
C SER A 109 25.01 -1.97 -16.29
N TYR A 110 24.63 -2.95 -15.46
CA TYR A 110 25.36 -4.19 -15.27
C TYR A 110 25.02 -5.26 -16.31
N ALA A 111 26.04 -5.87 -16.92
CA ALA A 111 25.90 -6.77 -18.07
C ALA A 111 24.94 -7.97 -17.85
N ASP A 112 24.87 -8.50 -16.63
CA ASP A 112 24.01 -9.65 -16.30
C ASP A 112 22.51 -9.31 -16.25
N PHE A 113 22.19 -8.02 -16.09
CA PHE A 113 20.83 -7.50 -15.99
C PHE A 113 20.47 -6.61 -17.17
N GLN A 114 21.42 -6.29 -18.05
CA GLN A 114 21.18 -5.62 -19.30
C GLN A 114 20.25 -6.47 -20.17
N ASP A 115 19.11 -5.91 -20.53
CA ASP A 115 18.21 -6.45 -21.54
C ASP A 115 17.88 -5.33 -22.53
N THR A 116 17.38 -5.72 -23.70
CA THR A 116 16.86 -4.81 -24.71
C THR A 116 15.76 -3.89 -24.19
N ASN A 117 15.05 -4.30 -23.13
CA ASN A 117 13.95 -3.56 -22.54
C ASN A 117 13.67 -3.98 -21.07
N PRO A 118 13.62 -3.03 -20.11
CA PRO A 118 13.21 -3.30 -18.72
C PRO A 118 11.81 -3.94 -18.57
N PHE A 119 10.90 -3.73 -19.54
CA PHE A 119 9.53 -4.29 -19.51
C PHE A 119 9.43 -5.74 -20.00
N ASN A 120 10.48 -6.30 -20.60
CA ASN A 120 10.51 -7.69 -21.06
C ASN A 120 11.38 -8.59 -20.15
N TYR A 121 12.10 -7.99 -19.22
CA TYR A 121 13.00 -8.71 -18.33
C TYR A 121 12.24 -9.73 -17.47
N SER A 122 12.84 -10.91 -17.34
CA SER A 122 12.30 -12.02 -16.54
C SER A 122 13.11 -12.15 -15.26
N PHE A 123 12.50 -11.75 -14.14
CA PHE A 123 13.16 -11.70 -12.84
C PHE A 123 13.18 -13.09 -12.19
N LYS A 124 14.27 -13.42 -11.50
CA LYS A 124 14.41 -14.70 -10.80
C LYS A 124 14.44 -14.48 -9.30
N LEU A 125 13.42 -14.97 -8.59
CA LEU A 125 13.32 -14.88 -7.15
C LEU A 125 13.27 -16.26 -6.53
N LYS A 126 14.05 -16.47 -5.46
CA LYS A 126 13.91 -17.62 -4.58
C LYS A 126 12.84 -17.33 -3.54
N THR A 127 12.15 -18.39 -3.16
CA THR A 127 11.08 -18.34 -2.18
C THR A 127 11.54 -19.09 -0.92
N THR A 128 11.10 -18.60 0.23
CA THR A 128 11.24 -19.26 1.52
C THR A 128 9.91 -19.19 2.26
N THR A 129 9.82 -19.85 3.42
CA THR A 129 8.73 -19.65 4.36
C THR A 129 9.17 -18.69 5.46
N ALA A 130 8.30 -17.76 5.82
CA ALA A 130 8.50 -16.84 6.94
C ALA A 130 7.34 -16.96 7.93
N PRO A 131 7.60 -17.07 9.24
CA PRO A 131 6.55 -17.03 10.23
C PRO A 131 5.97 -15.61 10.29
N VAL A 132 4.65 -15.48 10.27
CA VAL A 132 3.96 -14.19 10.34
C VAL A 132 2.83 -14.27 11.36
N THR A 133 2.69 -13.22 12.17
CA THR A 133 1.48 -12.99 12.97
C THR A 133 0.64 -11.92 12.29
N ARG A 134 -0.56 -12.27 11.81
CA ARG A 134 -1.44 -11.31 11.11
C ARG A 134 -2.91 -11.51 11.46
N THR A 135 -3.75 -10.56 11.08
CA THR A 135 -5.20 -10.65 11.33
C THR A 135 -5.80 -11.81 10.54
N SER A 136 -6.76 -12.51 11.14
CA SER A 136 -7.43 -13.66 10.51
C SER A 136 -8.25 -13.19 9.31
N ASN A 137 -9.03 -12.13 9.50
CA ASN A 137 -9.74 -11.45 8.42
C ASN A 137 -8.84 -10.38 7.79
N ARG A 138 -8.55 -10.57 6.51
CA ARG A 138 -7.67 -9.71 5.68
C ARG A 138 -8.40 -9.09 4.50
N ASP A 139 -9.73 -9.20 4.46
CA ASP A 139 -10.52 -8.58 3.39
C ASP A 139 -10.26 -7.06 3.39
N PRO A 140 -9.85 -6.48 2.24
CA PRO A 140 -9.55 -5.05 2.16
C PRO A 140 -10.70 -4.15 2.60
N ASN A 141 -11.96 -4.53 2.36
CA ASN A 141 -13.11 -3.74 2.80
C ASN A 141 -13.34 -3.85 4.31
N PHE A 142 -13.10 -5.03 4.89
CA PHE A 142 -13.16 -5.22 6.34
C PHE A 142 -12.14 -4.32 7.04
N ILE A 143 -10.86 -4.37 6.62
CA ILE A 143 -9.79 -3.57 7.22
C ILE A 143 -10.01 -2.08 6.95
N SER A 144 -10.35 -1.69 5.72
CA SER A 144 -10.65 -0.29 5.39
C SER A 144 -11.79 0.27 6.25
N SER A 145 -12.85 -0.51 6.50
CA SER A 145 -13.95 -0.08 7.38
C SER A 145 -13.53 0.13 8.84
N PHE A 146 -12.55 -0.64 9.33
CA PHE A 146 -11.95 -0.42 10.65
C PHE A 146 -11.07 0.82 10.67
N LEU A 147 -10.25 1.02 9.63
CA LEU A 147 -9.41 2.22 9.51
C LEU A 147 -10.26 3.49 9.46
N ASP A 148 -11.39 3.48 8.74
CA ASP A 148 -12.37 4.59 8.72
C ASP A 148 -13.02 4.81 10.10
N TYR A 149 -13.34 3.74 10.84
CA TYR A 149 -13.89 3.86 12.19
C TYR A 149 -12.88 4.42 13.19
N SER A 150 -11.64 3.92 13.16
CA SER A 150 -10.59 4.30 14.11
C SER A 150 -10.19 5.78 14.01
N LEU A 151 -10.45 6.42 12.86
CA LEU A 151 -10.35 7.88 12.72
C LEU A 151 -11.34 8.64 13.59
N THR A 152 -12.60 8.24 13.53
CA THR A 152 -13.68 8.96 14.21
C THR A 152 -13.78 8.58 15.67
N ASN A 153 -13.31 7.40 16.04
CA ASN A 153 -13.43 6.81 17.38
C ASN A 153 -12.13 6.11 17.84
N PRO A 154 -10.99 6.82 17.93
CA PRO A 154 -9.68 6.21 18.20
C PRO A 154 -9.62 5.46 19.53
N GLU A 155 -10.23 5.99 20.60
CA GLU A 155 -10.27 5.31 21.90
C GLU A 155 -11.05 4.00 21.88
N MET A 156 -12.12 3.93 21.07
CA MET A 156 -12.90 2.72 20.93
C MET A 156 -12.22 1.74 19.99
N ALA A 157 -11.57 2.22 18.93
CA ALA A 157 -10.76 1.39 18.05
C ALA A 157 -9.58 0.75 18.79
N ALA A 158 -8.96 1.44 19.74
CA ALA A 158 -7.93 0.87 20.60
C ALA A 158 -8.44 -0.29 21.49
N LYS A 159 -9.76 -0.41 21.68
CA LYS A 159 -10.41 -1.53 22.40
C LYS A 159 -10.87 -2.65 21.48
N VAL A 160 -10.71 -2.51 20.16
CA VAL A 160 -11.06 -3.56 19.20
C VAL A 160 -9.98 -4.62 19.25
N GLU A 161 -10.38 -5.84 19.59
CA GLU A 161 -9.51 -7.00 19.57
C GLU A 161 -9.65 -7.73 18.23
N PHE A 162 -8.61 -7.62 17.40
CA PHE A 162 -8.50 -8.47 16.21
C PHE A 162 -8.21 -9.92 16.60
N GLU A 163 -8.77 -10.86 15.85
CA GLU A 163 -8.36 -12.26 15.91
C GLU A 163 -7.05 -12.40 15.13
N TRP A 164 -5.99 -12.82 15.82
CA TRP A 164 -4.64 -12.96 15.27
C TRP A 164 -4.32 -14.44 15.02
N GLU A 165 -3.72 -14.71 13.87
CA GLU A 165 -3.22 -16.03 13.49
C GLU A 165 -1.69 -15.99 13.37
N ASP A 166 -1.04 -17.04 13.87
CA ASP A 166 0.37 -17.34 13.61
C ASP A 166 0.41 -18.36 12.46
N GLU A 167 1.00 -17.99 11.32
CA GLU A 167 1.12 -18.87 10.16
C GLU A 167 2.46 -18.70 9.44
N ASP A 168 2.93 -19.77 8.80
CA ASP A 168 4.06 -19.70 7.88
C ASP A 168 3.57 -19.32 6.49
N VAL A 169 4.06 -18.19 5.96
CA VAL A 169 3.67 -17.66 4.66
C VAL A 169 4.83 -17.78 3.68
N LEU A 170 4.51 -17.90 2.39
CA LEU A 170 5.53 -17.81 1.36
C LEU A 170 6.07 -16.38 1.30
N ALA A 171 7.39 -16.23 1.39
CA ALA A 171 8.08 -14.94 1.37
C ALA A 171 9.29 -14.99 0.42
N PRO A 172 9.79 -13.84 -0.06
CA PRO A 172 11.06 -13.80 -0.78
C PRO A 172 12.20 -14.26 0.13
N ASP A 173 13.15 -15.04 -0.40
CA ASP A 173 14.37 -15.37 0.32
C ASP A 173 15.32 -14.16 0.37
N VAL A 174 15.21 -13.38 1.44
CA VAL A 174 16.03 -12.18 1.67
C VAL A 174 17.50 -12.48 1.97
N THR A 175 17.88 -13.76 2.12
CA THR A 175 19.29 -14.19 2.26
C THR A 175 19.96 -14.46 0.91
N ASP A 176 19.15 -14.57 -0.15
CA ASP A 176 19.62 -14.78 -1.52
C ASP A 176 19.83 -13.44 -2.24
N ARG A 177 21.09 -13.16 -2.61
CA ARG A 177 21.48 -11.92 -3.30
C ARG A 177 20.70 -11.69 -4.60
N THR A 178 20.42 -12.73 -5.38
CA THR A 178 19.66 -12.61 -6.63
C THR A 178 18.21 -12.20 -6.39
N THR A 179 17.61 -12.66 -5.30
CA THR A 179 16.25 -12.30 -4.89
C THR A 179 16.19 -10.84 -4.46
N VAL A 180 17.11 -10.41 -3.58
CA VAL A 180 17.22 -8.99 -3.16
C VAL A 180 17.48 -8.08 -4.36
N MET A 181 18.37 -8.49 -5.26
CA MET A 181 18.65 -7.78 -6.52
C MET A 181 17.40 -7.66 -7.40
N SER A 182 16.69 -8.76 -7.62
CA SER A 182 15.50 -8.78 -8.47
C SER A 182 14.39 -7.87 -7.93
N LEU A 183 14.19 -7.85 -6.61
CA LEU A 183 13.23 -6.94 -5.96
C LEU A 183 13.67 -5.47 -6.08
N ALA A 184 14.97 -5.18 -5.96
CA ALA A 184 15.49 -3.83 -6.17
C ALA A 184 15.28 -3.36 -7.62
N LEU A 185 15.54 -4.23 -8.60
CA LEU A 185 15.29 -3.94 -10.02
C LEU A 185 13.79 -3.79 -10.33
N MET A 186 12.90 -4.57 -9.69
CA MET A 186 11.46 -4.36 -9.78
C MET A 186 11.04 -3.00 -9.20
N SER A 187 11.65 -2.58 -8.09
CA SER A 187 11.43 -1.25 -7.50
C SER A 187 11.96 -0.12 -8.40
N SER A 188 13.10 -0.31 -9.06
CA SER A 188 13.62 0.62 -10.08
C SER A 188 12.72 0.66 -11.32
N ASN A 189 12.21 -0.49 -11.77
CA ASN A 189 11.30 -0.58 -12.91
C ASN A 189 10.03 0.26 -12.74
N ALA A 190 9.53 0.42 -11.51
CA ALA A 190 8.36 1.24 -11.21
C ALA A 190 8.54 2.74 -11.56
N TYR A 191 9.76 3.20 -11.79
CA TYR A 191 10.07 4.57 -12.24
C TYR A 191 10.14 4.71 -13.77
N VAL A 192 10.24 3.60 -14.53
CA VAL A 192 10.47 3.65 -15.97
C VAL A 192 9.20 4.08 -16.70
N LYS A 193 9.31 5.16 -17.48
CA LYS A 193 8.16 5.74 -18.18
C LYS A 193 7.68 4.89 -19.36
N LEU A 194 6.37 4.64 -19.40
CA LEU A 194 5.71 4.09 -20.59
C LEU A 194 5.21 5.21 -21.51
N PRO A 195 5.21 5.00 -22.84
CA PRO A 195 4.54 5.90 -23.75
C PRO A 195 3.04 5.98 -23.40
N GLN A 196 2.46 7.17 -23.52
CA GLN A 196 1.03 7.44 -23.24
C GLN A 196 0.05 6.70 -24.17
N THR A 197 0.54 5.86 -25.09
CA THR A 197 -0.22 5.14 -26.10
C THR A 197 -0.84 3.84 -25.59
N GLY A 198 -0.70 3.52 -24.30
CA GLY A 198 -1.27 2.31 -23.70
C GLY A 198 -2.80 2.34 -23.58
N ASN A 199 -3.44 1.18 -23.72
CA ASN A 199 -4.88 1.02 -23.52
C ASN A 199 -5.22 0.93 -22.01
N TRP A 200 -5.12 2.05 -21.29
CA TRP A 200 -5.47 2.11 -19.87
C TRP A 200 -6.96 1.83 -19.66
N ARG A 201 -7.28 0.93 -18.72
CA ARG A 201 -8.65 0.62 -18.29
C ARG A 201 -8.98 1.43 -17.06
N ASN A 202 -10.05 2.23 -17.13
CA ASN A 202 -10.57 2.94 -15.95
C ASN A 202 -11.38 1.99 -15.06
N LEU A 203 -11.04 1.94 -13.78
CA LEU A 203 -11.69 1.11 -12.77
C LEU A 203 -12.75 1.89 -11.95
N THR A 204 -12.83 3.22 -12.09
CA THR A 204 -13.75 4.05 -11.29
C THR A 204 -15.16 4.21 -11.85
N GLY A 205 -15.48 3.53 -12.97
CA GLY A 205 -16.82 3.48 -13.54
C GLY A 205 -17.31 4.78 -14.21
N TRP A 206 -16.49 5.85 -14.21
CA TRP A 206 -16.75 7.08 -14.94
C TRP A 206 -16.14 7.02 -16.35
N ASN A 207 -16.91 7.33 -17.39
CA ASN A 207 -16.38 7.45 -18.75
C ASN A 207 -15.59 8.75 -18.87
N ILE A 208 -14.28 8.66 -18.65
CA ILE A 208 -13.35 9.77 -18.81
C ILE A 208 -12.55 9.49 -20.08
N THR A 209 -13.04 9.99 -21.20
CA THR A 209 -12.35 9.90 -22.49
C THR A 209 -12.15 11.30 -23.05
N ASP A 210 -10.97 11.56 -23.61
CA ASP A 210 -10.70 12.75 -24.40
C ASP A 210 -11.55 12.78 -25.69
N GLU A 211 -11.45 13.87 -26.45
CA GLU A 211 -12.18 14.06 -27.72
C GLU A 211 -11.85 13.00 -28.80
N LYS A 212 -10.81 12.18 -28.59
CA LYS A 212 -10.36 11.11 -29.49
C LYS A 212 -10.69 9.71 -28.96
N GLY A 213 -11.35 9.60 -27.81
CA GLY A 213 -11.78 8.33 -27.21
C GLY A 213 -10.70 7.60 -26.40
N ALA A 214 -9.56 8.23 -26.14
CA ALA A 214 -8.54 7.72 -25.23
C ALA A 214 -8.85 8.16 -23.79
N PRO A 215 -8.47 7.42 -22.74
CA PRO A 215 -8.58 7.90 -21.36
C PRO A 215 -7.92 9.28 -21.24
N GLU A 216 -8.60 10.24 -20.63
CA GLU A 216 -8.07 11.62 -20.47
C GLU A 216 -6.83 11.66 -19.54
N TYR A 217 -6.55 10.56 -18.83
CA TYR A 217 -5.46 10.42 -17.85
C TYR A 217 -4.50 9.28 -18.25
N GLY A 218 -3.20 9.46 -18.02
CA GLY A 218 -2.14 8.53 -18.43
C GLY A 218 -0.89 8.57 -17.54
N TRP A 219 0.26 8.13 -18.09
CA TRP A 219 1.49 7.99 -17.30
C TRP A 219 1.96 9.32 -16.67
N GLU A 220 1.80 10.49 -17.30
CA GLU A 220 2.37 11.76 -16.80
C GLU A 220 1.51 12.48 -15.73
N GLU A 221 0.44 11.88 -15.22
CA GLU A 221 -0.50 12.61 -14.35
C GLU A 221 -0.19 12.52 -12.83
N ASP A 222 -0.73 13.48 -12.09
CA ASP A 222 -0.65 13.64 -10.63
C ASP A 222 -1.21 12.43 -9.86
N GLY A 223 -0.33 11.60 -9.27
CA GLY A 223 -0.75 10.38 -8.56
C GLY A 223 0.40 9.47 -8.18
N ILE A 224 0.06 8.32 -7.60
CA ILE A 224 1.00 7.24 -7.28
C ILE A 224 0.87 6.11 -8.31
N ARG A 225 1.98 5.43 -8.57
CA ARG A 225 2.04 4.31 -9.52
C ARG A 225 2.54 3.04 -8.83
N GLY A 226 2.15 1.90 -9.37
CA GLY A 226 2.67 0.62 -8.92
C GLY A 226 2.67 -0.44 -10.02
N HIS A 227 3.73 -1.22 -10.07
CA HIS A 227 3.95 -2.27 -11.06
C HIS A 227 3.68 -3.64 -10.42
N VAL A 228 2.97 -4.50 -11.13
CA VAL A 228 2.59 -5.83 -10.65
C VAL A 228 3.32 -6.87 -11.48
N PHE A 229 4.20 -7.62 -10.83
CA PHE A 229 4.93 -8.73 -11.42
C PHE A 229 4.32 -10.05 -10.96
N VAL A 230 4.19 -11.00 -11.88
CA VAL A 230 3.50 -12.26 -11.60
C VAL A 230 4.38 -13.42 -12.06
N ASN A 231 4.42 -14.49 -11.27
CA ASN A 231 5.11 -15.70 -11.69
C ASN A 231 4.30 -16.52 -12.70
N GLN A 232 4.95 -17.45 -13.40
CA GLN A 232 4.35 -18.17 -14.53
C GLN A 232 3.03 -18.91 -14.21
N ASN A 233 2.79 -19.28 -12.96
CA ASN A 233 1.57 -19.98 -12.52
C ASN A 233 0.62 -19.08 -11.70
N GLU A 234 0.89 -17.77 -11.66
CA GLU A 234 0.09 -16.75 -10.97
C GLU A 234 -0.15 -17.05 -9.47
N SER A 235 0.75 -17.80 -8.85
CA SER A 235 0.68 -18.18 -7.44
C SER A 235 1.34 -17.15 -6.51
N VAL A 236 2.23 -16.33 -7.06
CA VAL A 236 2.93 -15.25 -6.35
C VAL A 236 2.90 -14.00 -7.20
N VAL A 237 2.52 -12.89 -6.55
CA VAL A 237 2.43 -11.58 -7.16
C VAL A 237 3.32 -10.63 -6.37
N VAL A 238 4.20 -9.90 -7.04
CA VAL A 238 4.99 -8.83 -6.45
C VAL A 238 4.42 -7.49 -6.86
N PHE A 239 3.99 -6.70 -5.88
CA PHE A 239 3.51 -5.34 -6.07
C PHE A 239 4.64 -4.35 -5.72
N ALA A 240 5.24 -3.77 -6.75
CA ALA A 240 6.31 -2.79 -6.67
C ALA A 240 5.74 -1.37 -6.72
N ILE A 241 5.85 -0.62 -5.62
CA ILE A 241 5.29 0.73 -5.52
C ILE A 241 6.38 1.75 -5.87
N LYS A 242 6.03 2.70 -6.75
CA LYS A 242 6.92 3.81 -7.15
C LYS A 242 7.14 4.74 -5.94
N GLY A 243 8.34 5.28 -5.79
CA GLY A 243 8.61 6.36 -4.84
C GLY A 243 8.68 7.74 -5.51
N THR A 244 9.30 8.69 -4.80
CA THR A 244 9.33 10.11 -5.18
C THR A 244 10.15 10.36 -6.44
N SER A 245 9.59 11.13 -7.36
CA SER A 245 10.30 11.71 -8.49
C SER A 245 10.90 13.06 -8.06
N SER A 246 12.07 13.05 -7.41
CA SER A 246 12.62 14.24 -6.78
C SER A 246 13.46 15.10 -7.73
N GLN A 247 13.10 16.38 -7.87
CA GLN A 247 13.86 17.35 -8.68
C GLN A 247 15.26 17.68 -8.11
N ILE A 248 15.54 17.34 -6.84
CA ILE A 248 16.84 17.59 -6.19
C ILE A 248 17.83 16.42 -6.40
N LEU A 249 17.34 15.27 -6.86
CA LEU A 249 18.18 14.16 -7.27
C LEU A 249 18.23 14.15 -8.80
N PRO A 250 19.33 14.60 -9.43
CA PRO A 250 19.52 14.42 -10.88
C PRO A 250 19.22 12.97 -11.28
N GLY A 251 18.56 12.71 -12.42
CA GLY A 251 18.24 11.32 -12.81
C GLY A 251 17.04 10.68 -12.11
N SER A 252 16.41 11.33 -11.11
CA SER A 252 15.12 10.88 -10.55
C SER A 252 13.91 11.21 -11.45
N GLY A 253 14.17 11.80 -12.63
CA GLY A 253 13.16 12.28 -13.57
C GLY A 253 12.53 13.62 -13.18
N ASN A 254 12.32 14.50 -14.17
CA ASN A 254 11.37 15.61 -14.04
C ASN A 254 9.97 15.01 -14.27
N ASP A 255 9.22 14.75 -13.21
CA ASP A 255 7.87 14.18 -13.28
C ASP A 255 6.86 15.20 -12.70
N GLU A 256 5.71 15.31 -13.37
CA GLU A 256 4.59 16.17 -12.97
C GLU A 256 4.03 15.75 -11.60
N THR A 257 4.28 14.50 -11.17
CA THR A 257 3.93 13.96 -9.83
C THR A 257 4.73 14.52 -8.65
N SER A 258 5.84 15.23 -8.90
CA SER A 258 6.80 15.65 -7.87
C SER A 258 6.22 16.50 -6.73
N VAL A 259 5.11 17.22 -6.97
CA VAL A 259 4.42 18.02 -5.95
C VAL A 259 3.68 17.13 -4.94
N ASN A 260 2.91 16.16 -5.43
CA ASN A 260 2.16 15.24 -4.57
C ASN A 260 3.09 14.23 -3.89
N ASP A 261 4.16 13.79 -4.55
CA ASP A 261 5.20 12.96 -3.92
C ASP A 261 5.78 13.68 -2.70
N LYS A 262 6.23 14.93 -2.88
CA LYS A 262 6.79 15.77 -1.81
C LYS A 262 5.82 16.05 -0.69
N LEU A 263 4.54 16.27 -1.01
CA LEU A 263 3.50 16.45 0.01
C LEU A 263 3.37 15.20 0.88
N ASN A 264 3.30 14.02 0.27
CA ASN A 264 3.15 12.75 0.99
C ASN A 264 4.42 12.40 1.80
N ASP A 265 5.61 12.64 1.25
CA ASP A 265 6.88 12.51 1.99
C ASP A 265 6.86 13.37 3.26
N ASN A 266 6.54 14.65 3.10
CA ASN A 266 6.50 15.61 4.19
C ASN A 266 5.42 15.29 5.22
N LEU A 267 4.30 14.69 4.81
CA LEU A 267 3.25 14.28 5.73
C LEU A 267 3.62 13.02 6.51
N LEU A 268 4.23 12.03 5.85
CA LEU A 268 4.58 10.74 6.43
C LEU A 268 5.80 10.80 7.36
N PHE A 269 6.82 11.60 7.00
CA PHE A 269 8.14 11.54 7.62
C PHE A 269 8.53 12.79 8.41
N SER A 270 7.64 13.77 8.53
CA SER A 270 7.84 14.90 9.44
C SER A 270 7.18 14.70 10.80
N CYS A 271 7.71 15.37 11.80
CA CYS A 271 7.14 15.35 13.13
C CYS A 271 5.81 16.09 13.19
N CYS A 272 5.67 17.22 12.49
CA CYS A 272 4.42 17.99 12.47
C CYS A 272 4.28 18.82 11.19
N CYS A 273 3.48 18.33 10.23
CA CYS A 273 3.10 19.07 9.01
C CYS A 273 4.27 19.75 8.27
N ALA A 274 5.44 19.10 8.19
CA ALA A 274 6.66 19.65 7.55
C ALA A 274 7.21 20.92 8.19
N ARG A 275 6.99 21.11 9.50
CA ARG A 275 7.44 22.31 10.21
C ARG A 275 8.91 22.21 10.61
N VAL A 276 9.81 22.44 9.65
CA VAL A 276 11.27 22.42 9.91
C VAL A 276 11.80 23.74 10.45
N THR A 277 11.41 24.87 9.83
CA THR A 277 11.79 26.23 10.28
C THR A 277 10.63 27.20 10.13
N TYR A 278 10.77 28.42 10.67
CA TYR A 278 9.73 29.44 10.58
C TYR A 278 9.37 29.87 9.14
N LEU A 279 10.28 29.67 8.20
CA LEU A 279 10.14 30.06 6.79
C LEU A 279 9.35 29.06 5.94
N TRP A 280 9.06 27.86 6.47
CA TRP A 280 8.33 26.82 5.74
C TRP A 280 6.82 27.03 5.83
N THR A 281 6.15 26.80 4.70
CA THR A 281 4.70 26.55 4.66
C THR A 281 4.45 25.10 5.06
N THR A 282 3.56 24.89 6.03
CA THR A 282 3.19 23.55 6.48
C THR A 282 2.34 22.83 5.44
N VAL A 283 2.43 21.50 5.38
CA VAL A 283 1.60 20.68 4.47
C VAL A 283 0.19 20.41 5.02
N CYS A 284 -0.03 20.71 6.30
CA CYS A 284 -1.31 20.67 6.99
C CYS A 284 -1.37 21.71 8.12
N ASP A 285 -2.57 21.91 8.69
CA ASP A 285 -2.84 22.95 9.70
C ASP A 285 -2.78 22.42 11.15
N CYS A 286 -2.12 21.27 11.38
CA CYS A 286 -2.06 20.64 12.71
C CYS A 286 -0.99 21.24 13.65
N TYR A 287 -0.07 22.04 13.12
CA TYR A 287 0.94 22.72 13.92
C TYR A 287 0.31 23.81 14.79
N MET A 288 0.59 23.76 16.11
CA MET A 288 0.02 24.71 17.06
C MET A 288 1.01 25.81 17.43
N LYS A 289 2.16 25.42 17.96
CA LYS A 289 3.23 26.32 18.43
C LYS A 289 4.52 25.52 18.59
N ALA A 290 5.60 26.19 19.00
CA ALA A 290 6.94 25.62 19.10
C ALA A 290 6.94 24.21 19.73
N TYR A 291 7.32 23.21 18.94
CA TYR A 291 7.33 21.79 19.32
C TYR A 291 6.01 21.26 19.88
N THR A 292 4.86 21.82 19.48
CA THR A 292 3.53 21.33 19.87
C THR A 292 2.69 21.10 18.62
N CYS A 293 2.14 19.89 18.48
CA CYS A 293 1.29 19.50 17.36
C CYS A 293 -0.01 18.87 17.86
N ASN A 294 -1.10 19.05 17.11
CA ASN A 294 -2.35 18.34 17.38
C ASN A 294 -2.28 16.93 16.77
N GLU A 295 -2.21 15.91 17.63
CA GLU A 295 -2.07 14.51 17.21
C GLU A 295 -3.30 14.04 16.42
N LYS A 296 -4.51 14.38 16.90
CA LYS A 296 -5.76 13.99 16.23
C LYS A 296 -5.84 14.57 14.82
N CYS A 297 -5.39 15.79 14.63
CA CYS A 297 -5.31 16.42 13.32
C CYS A 297 -4.32 15.69 12.41
N LEU A 298 -3.11 15.36 12.89
CA LEU A 298 -2.12 14.61 12.10
C LEU A 298 -2.63 13.23 11.68
N GLU A 299 -3.24 12.50 12.61
CA GLU A 299 -3.86 11.19 12.35
C GLU A 299 -4.94 11.30 11.25
N ASN A 300 -5.74 12.37 11.25
CA ASN A 300 -6.76 12.63 10.23
C ASN A 300 -6.16 12.98 8.86
N GLU A 301 -5.13 13.84 8.82
CA GLU A 301 -4.48 14.22 7.57
C GLU A 301 -3.86 13.00 6.89
N LEU A 302 -3.15 12.15 7.63
CA LEU A 302 -2.51 10.93 7.10
C LEU A 302 -3.47 9.94 6.42
N ARG A 303 -4.78 10.01 6.70
CA ARG A 303 -5.79 9.09 6.16
C ARG A 303 -6.73 9.70 5.17
N ARG A 304 -6.46 10.91 4.71
CA ARG A 304 -7.27 11.49 3.66
C ARG A 304 -7.21 10.63 2.40
N ARG A 305 -8.35 10.50 1.73
CA ARG A 305 -8.52 9.64 0.55
C ARG A 305 -7.76 10.15 -0.67
N ASP A 306 -7.32 11.41 -0.63
CA ASP A 306 -6.54 12.04 -1.69
C ASP A 306 -5.02 11.92 -1.49
N TYR A 307 -4.57 11.15 -0.50
CA TYR A 307 -3.16 10.84 -0.23
C TYR A 307 -2.77 9.40 -0.54
N TYR A 308 -1.47 9.16 -0.66
CA TYR A 308 -0.93 7.95 -1.29
C TYR A 308 -1.17 6.68 -0.50
N TYR A 309 -1.24 6.74 0.83
CA TYR A 309 -1.55 5.55 1.62
C TYR A 309 -2.92 4.97 1.24
N TYR A 310 -3.94 5.82 1.08
CA TYR A 310 -5.26 5.38 0.63
C TYR A 310 -5.21 4.86 -0.82
N ALA A 311 -4.53 5.59 -1.71
CA ALA A 311 -4.40 5.21 -3.11
C ALA A 311 -3.75 3.81 -3.29
N VAL A 312 -2.72 3.50 -2.52
CA VAL A 312 -2.04 2.19 -2.53
C VAL A 312 -2.94 1.09 -1.95
N MET A 313 -3.77 1.38 -0.94
CA MET A 313 -4.75 0.41 -0.43
C MET A 313 -5.80 0.05 -1.49
N GLU A 314 -6.29 1.01 -2.28
CA GLU A 314 -7.24 0.74 -3.37
C GLU A 314 -6.59 -0.07 -4.50
N MET A 315 -5.34 0.24 -4.87
CA MET A 315 -4.56 -0.62 -5.80
C MET A 315 -4.46 -2.06 -5.28
N TYR A 316 -4.10 -2.23 -4.01
CA TYR A 316 -3.97 -3.55 -3.40
C TYR A 316 -5.29 -4.33 -3.41
N LYS A 317 -6.41 -3.66 -3.12
CA LYS A 317 -7.74 -4.26 -3.18
C LYS A 317 -8.04 -4.82 -4.57
N ASP A 318 -7.72 -4.07 -5.63
CA ASP A 318 -7.93 -4.51 -7.01
C ASP A 318 -6.98 -5.64 -7.43
N ILE A 319 -5.75 -5.65 -6.92
CA ILE A 319 -4.79 -6.75 -7.10
C ILE A 319 -5.32 -8.03 -6.44
N VAL A 320 -5.81 -7.98 -5.20
CA VAL A 320 -6.37 -9.15 -4.50
C VAL A 320 -7.61 -9.69 -5.23
N MET A 321 -8.44 -8.82 -5.80
CA MET A 321 -9.59 -9.25 -6.60
C MET A 321 -9.16 -9.93 -7.92
N SER A 322 -8.06 -9.48 -8.51
CA SER A 322 -7.52 -10.03 -9.76
C SER A 322 -6.77 -11.35 -9.53
N TYR A 323 -6.13 -11.50 -8.36
CA TYR A 323 -5.31 -12.66 -7.98
C TYR A 323 -5.76 -13.27 -6.64
N PRO A 324 -6.99 -13.79 -6.53
CA PRO A 324 -7.61 -14.17 -5.25
C PRO A 324 -6.91 -15.33 -4.53
N ASN A 325 -6.12 -16.13 -5.25
CA ASN A 325 -5.42 -17.29 -4.71
C ASN A 325 -3.89 -17.08 -4.62
N ALA A 326 -3.39 -15.91 -4.99
CA ALA A 326 -1.96 -15.64 -5.00
C ALA A 326 -1.46 -15.16 -3.64
N THR A 327 -0.20 -15.46 -3.34
CA THR A 327 0.51 -14.75 -2.27
C THR A 327 1.02 -13.42 -2.80
N ILE A 328 0.69 -12.33 -2.11
CA ILE A 328 1.14 -10.98 -2.49
C ILE A 328 2.39 -10.62 -1.69
N TRP A 329 3.44 -10.21 -2.39
CA TRP A 329 4.66 -9.62 -1.84
C TRP A 329 4.73 -8.15 -2.22
N LEU A 330 5.33 -7.35 -1.35
CA LEU A 330 5.47 -5.92 -1.55
C LEU A 330 6.95 -5.56 -1.73
N THR A 331 7.22 -4.64 -2.66
CA THR A 331 8.54 -4.03 -2.79
C THR A 331 8.40 -2.56 -3.15
N GLY A 332 9.45 -1.78 -2.91
CA GLY A 332 9.44 -0.35 -3.20
C GLY A 332 10.73 0.32 -2.77
N HIS A 333 11.00 1.46 -3.39
CA HIS A 333 12.13 2.33 -3.06
C HIS A 333 11.64 3.64 -2.45
N SER A 334 12.37 4.20 -1.49
CA SER A 334 12.06 5.51 -0.90
C SER A 334 10.61 5.57 -0.39
N LEU A 335 9.82 6.59 -0.75
CA LEU A 335 8.38 6.70 -0.46
C LEU A 335 7.58 5.44 -0.81
N GLY A 336 7.87 4.80 -1.95
CA GLY A 336 7.19 3.57 -2.37
C GLY A 336 7.52 2.39 -1.46
N GLY A 337 8.75 2.35 -0.93
CA GLY A 337 9.16 1.39 0.10
C GLY A 337 8.36 1.56 1.37
N ALA A 338 8.23 2.78 1.87
CA ALA A 338 7.46 3.10 3.07
C ALA A 338 5.97 2.77 2.90
N LEU A 339 5.37 3.09 1.74
CA LEU A 339 3.98 2.72 1.44
C LEU A 339 3.81 1.19 1.39
N GLY A 340 4.81 0.48 0.86
CA GLY A 340 4.86 -0.98 0.85
C GLY A 340 4.95 -1.60 2.25
N SER A 341 5.81 -1.08 3.13
CA SER A 341 5.89 -1.57 4.52
C SER A 341 4.63 -1.25 5.32
N LEU A 342 4.03 -0.05 5.13
CA LEU A 342 2.74 0.29 5.74
C LEU A 342 1.64 -0.68 5.30
N LEU A 343 1.52 -0.95 4.00
CA LEU A 343 0.56 -1.92 3.46
C LEU A 343 0.85 -3.34 3.98
N GLY A 344 2.13 -3.72 4.07
CA GLY A 344 2.59 -4.98 4.63
C GLY A 344 2.17 -5.14 6.09
N ARG A 345 2.24 -4.07 6.87
CA ARG A 345 1.78 -4.04 8.26
C ARG A 345 0.26 -4.13 8.36
N THR A 346 -0.46 -3.46 7.46
CA THR A 346 -1.93 -3.44 7.44
C THR A 346 -2.54 -4.81 7.20
N PHE A 347 -1.95 -5.61 6.29
CA PHE A 347 -2.50 -6.89 5.85
C PHE A 347 -1.65 -8.11 6.24
N GLY A 348 -0.51 -7.91 6.90
CA GLY A 348 0.45 -8.95 7.22
C GLY A 348 1.07 -9.58 5.98
N LEU A 349 1.56 -8.74 5.06
CA LEU A 349 2.16 -9.17 3.79
C LEU A 349 3.68 -9.10 3.87
N PRO A 350 4.41 -10.08 3.30
CA PRO A 350 5.86 -9.97 3.13
C PRO A 350 6.23 -8.71 2.35
N ALA A 351 7.10 -7.87 2.91
CA ALA A 351 7.54 -6.63 2.28
C ALA A 351 9.07 -6.50 2.33
N VAL A 352 9.68 -6.21 1.18
CA VAL A 352 11.12 -5.95 1.07
C VAL A 352 11.30 -4.56 0.48
N THR A 353 11.86 -3.63 1.24
CA THR A 353 11.96 -2.23 0.82
C THR A 353 13.41 -1.81 0.66
N PHE A 354 13.66 -0.81 -0.18
CA PHE A 354 15.00 -0.30 -0.48
C PHE A 354 15.08 1.18 -0.15
N GLN A 355 16.00 1.57 0.73
CA GLN A 355 16.19 2.94 1.17
C GLN A 355 14.89 3.63 1.59
N SER A 356 13.95 2.88 2.16
CA SER A 356 12.74 3.47 2.73
C SER A 356 13.12 4.46 3.84
N PRO A 357 12.49 5.63 3.97
CA PRO A 357 12.53 6.41 5.20
C PRO A 357 11.86 5.63 6.35
N GLY A 358 12.16 5.98 7.60
CA GLY A 358 11.59 5.32 8.77
C GLY A 358 10.07 5.59 8.91
N GLU A 359 9.25 4.57 8.73
CA GLU A 359 7.78 4.66 8.71
C GLU A 359 7.07 4.24 10.02
N GLN A 360 7.82 3.92 11.08
CA GLN A 360 7.22 3.42 12.31
C GLN A 360 6.27 4.45 12.95
N LEU A 361 6.61 5.74 12.91
CA LEU A 361 5.74 6.82 13.39
C LEU A 361 4.44 6.90 12.59
N ALA A 362 4.53 6.84 11.26
CA ALA A 362 3.35 6.82 10.39
C ALA A 362 2.45 5.60 10.69
N THR A 363 3.05 4.43 10.95
CA THR A 363 2.28 3.23 11.34
C THR A 363 1.47 3.47 12.62
N LYS A 364 2.05 4.13 13.63
CA LYS A 364 1.36 4.46 14.89
C LYS A 364 0.19 5.42 14.64
N ARG A 365 0.41 6.50 13.89
CA ARG A 365 -0.62 7.52 13.58
C ARG A 365 -1.77 6.96 12.72
N LEU A 366 -1.45 6.02 11.84
CA LEU A 366 -2.44 5.32 11.02
C LEU A 366 -3.24 4.26 11.79
N HIS A 367 -2.96 4.04 13.09
CA HIS A 367 -3.59 2.99 13.93
C HIS A 367 -3.67 1.65 13.19
N LEU A 368 -2.63 1.32 12.41
CA LEU A 368 -2.62 0.06 11.66
C LEU A 368 -2.70 -1.11 12.64
N PRO A 369 -3.33 -2.24 12.26
CA PRO A 369 -3.39 -3.41 13.12
C PRO A 369 -2.00 -3.77 13.68
N GLN A 370 -1.83 -3.59 14.99
CA GLN A 370 -0.60 -3.87 15.72
C GLN A 370 -0.97 -4.75 16.90
N ARG A 371 -0.64 -6.03 16.87
CA ARG A 371 -0.70 -6.82 18.10
C ARG A 371 0.44 -6.36 18.99
N PRO A 372 0.17 -5.92 20.22
CA PRO A 372 1.22 -5.52 21.14
C PRO A 372 2.27 -6.62 21.32
N GLY A 373 3.55 -6.28 21.16
CA GLY A 373 4.66 -7.19 21.43
C GLY A 373 4.86 -8.31 20.40
N ILE A 374 4.41 -8.16 19.15
CA ILE A 374 4.90 -9.04 18.07
C ILE A 374 6.42 -8.87 17.94
N PRO A 375 7.20 -9.97 17.98
CA PRO A 375 8.62 -9.90 17.65
C PRO A 375 8.83 -9.52 16.18
N SER A 376 9.81 -8.66 15.88
CA SER A 376 10.14 -8.20 14.51
C SER A 376 10.20 -9.30 13.44
N TYR A 377 10.66 -10.51 13.80
CA TYR A 377 10.74 -11.64 12.87
C TYR A 377 9.39 -12.18 12.40
N LYS A 378 8.29 -11.83 13.08
CA LYS A 378 6.92 -12.22 12.75
C LYS A 378 6.15 -11.14 11.96
N GLU A 379 6.80 -10.03 11.60
CA GLU A 379 6.19 -9.01 10.73
C GLU A 379 6.44 -9.30 9.24
N ALA A 380 7.49 -10.06 8.90
CA ALA A 380 7.95 -10.31 7.51
C ALA A 380 8.15 -9.02 6.69
N ILE A 381 8.68 -7.97 7.34
CA ILE A 381 9.07 -6.71 6.71
C ILE A 381 10.59 -6.56 6.84
N TRP A 382 11.26 -6.32 5.71
CA TRP A 382 12.71 -6.15 5.64
C TRP A 382 13.08 -4.87 4.91
N HIS A 383 13.83 -4.00 5.57
CA HIS A 383 14.26 -2.71 5.05
C HIS A 383 15.75 -2.78 4.69
N PHE A 384 16.06 -2.88 3.40
CA PHE A 384 17.41 -2.80 2.90
C PHE A 384 17.84 -1.35 2.73
N GLY A 385 19.02 -1.00 3.23
CA GLY A 385 19.59 0.33 3.09
C GLY A 385 21.09 0.33 3.30
N HIS A 386 21.70 1.50 3.31
CA HIS A 386 23.15 1.62 3.52
C HIS A 386 23.52 2.86 4.34
N THR A 387 24.65 2.81 5.03
CA THR A 387 25.05 3.83 6.02
C THR A 387 25.32 5.22 5.42
N ALA A 388 25.57 5.32 4.12
CA ALA A 388 25.78 6.61 3.44
C ALA A 388 24.49 7.28 2.90
N ASP A 389 23.31 6.71 3.13
CA ASP A 389 22.02 7.30 2.76
C ASP A 389 21.40 8.00 3.97
N PRO A 390 21.35 9.35 4.00
CA PRO A 390 20.82 10.06 5.14
C PRO A 390 19.30 9.93 5.30
N ILE A 391 18.56 9.57 4.25
CA ILE A 391 17.10 9.39 4.32
C ILE A 391 16.76 8.08 5.02
N PHE A 392 17.34 6.96 4.58
CA PHE A 392 17.16 5.66 5.23
C PHE A 392 17.62 5.67 6.69
N MET A 393 18.75 6.34 6.97
CA MET A 393 19.32 6.44 8.32
C MET A 393 18.59 7.47 9.21
N GLY A 394 17.63 8.24 8.69
CA GLY A 394 16.91 9.27 9.45
C GLY A 394 17.78 10.46 9.88
N THR A 395 18.90 10.70 9.18
CA THR A 395 19.85 11.79 9.48
C THR A 395 19.73 12.97 8.53
N CYS A 396 18.86 12.90 7.52
CA CYS A 396 18.57 14.00 6.61
C CYS A 396 17.60 15.04 7.23
N ASN A 397 17.86 15.44 8.47
CA ASN A 397 16.95 16.23 9.31
C ASN A 397 17.51 17.63 9.63
N GLY A 398 16.61 18.53 10.04
CA GLY A 398 16.96 19.89 10.46
C GLY A 398 17.16 20.89 9.32
N ALA A 399 17.19 22.18 9.71
CA ALA A 399 17.11 23.34 8.81
C ALA A 399 18.20 23.44 7.73
N SER A 400 19.40 22.94 8.02
CA SER A 400 20.56 23.03 7.13
C SER A 400 20.82 21.72 6.36
N SER A 401 19.96 20.72 6.50
CA SER A 401 20.12 19.45 5.76
C SER A 401 19.84 19.63 4.27
N ALA A 402 20.44 18.77 3.45
CA ALA A 402 20.17 18.73 2.01
C ALA A 402 18.69 18.47 1.71
N CYS A 403 18.01 17.61 2.50
CA CYS A 403 16.58 17.37 2.38
C CYS A 403 15.77 18.64 2.66
N SER A 404 16.07 19.35 3.75
CA SER A 404 15.38 20.60 4.09
C SER A 404 15.60 21.67 3.01
N ILE A 405 16.82 21.82 2.49
CA ILE A 405 17.09 22.75 1.38
C ILE A 405 16.29 22.36 0.12
N GLY A 406 16.08 21.06 -0.11
CA GLY A 406 15.18 20.53 -1.14
C GLY A 406 13.68 20.63 -0.83
N GLY A 407 13.31 21.09 0.36
CA GLY A 407 11.94 21.20 0.85
C GLY A 407 11.32 19.88 1.32
N TYR A 408 12.13 18.86 1.60
CA TYR A 408 11.73 17.62 2.24
C TYR A 408 12.01 17.65 3.74
N ALA A 409 10.98 17.43 4.55
CA ALA A 409 11.03 17.36 6.00
C ALA A 409 11.14 15.89 6.43
N MET A 410 12.34 15.33 6.30
CA MET A 410 12.66 13.93 6.64
C MET A 410 13.18 13.84 8.08
N GLU A 411 12.28 13.82 9.05
CA GLU A 411 12.61 13.85 10.49
C GLU A 411 12.54 12.47 11.16
N THR A 412 11.95 11.46 10.50
CA THR A 412 11.82 10.10 11.03
C THR A 412 12.98 9.19 10.60
N GLY A 413 13.34 8.24 11.47
CA GLY A 413 14.34 7.20 11.21
C GLY A 413 13.97 5.82 11.76
N CYS A 414 12.87 5.71 12.51
CA CYS A 414 12.46 4.42 13.08
C CYS A 414 11.74 3.54 12.06
N HIS A 415 12.25 2.33 11.87
CA HIS A 415 11.68 1.31 10.97
C HIS A 415 10.82 0.30 11.71
N THR A 416 9.85 -0.28 11.00
CA THR A 416 9.15 -1.50 11.42
C THR A 416 9.93 -2.75 11.00
N GLY A 417 9.50 -3.95 11.40
CA GLY A 417 10.15 -5.20 11.00
C GLY A 417 11.65 -5.27 11.30
N LYS A 418 12.44 -5.58 10.27
CA LYS A 418 13.91 -5.75 10.34
C LYS A 418 14.62 -4.77 9.42
N VAL A 419 15.82 -4.35 9.82
CA VAL A 419 16.74 -3.55 8.99
C VAL A 419 17.92 -4.40 8.52
N CYS A 420 18.27 -4.29 7.24
CA CYS A 420 19.35 -5.02 6.58
C CYS A 420 20.30 -3.99 5.96
N VAL A 421 21.38 -3.62 6.67
CA VAL A 421 22.17 -2.43 6.34
C VAL A 421 23.53 -2.79 5.78
N TYR A 422 23.87 -2.27 4.60
CA TYR A 422 25.23 -2.30 4.05
C TYR A 422 26.05 -1.15 4.65
N ASP A 423 27.21 -1.44 5.25
CA ASP A 423 28.05 -0.41 5.86
C ASP A 423 29.06 0.20 4.87
N VAL A 424 28.55 0.84 3.82
CA VAL A 424 29.38 1.46 2.76
C VAL A 424 30.29 2.58 3.26
N VAL A 425 29.96 3.22 4.38
CA VAL A 425 30.82 4.24 5.01
C VAL A 425 32.07 3.59 5.57
N ALA A 426 31.92 2.53 6.37
CA ALA A 426 33.07 1.85 6.97
C ALA A 426 33.82 0.99 5.96
N ASP A 427 33.09 0.22 5.14
CA ASP A 427 33.67 -0.78 4.24
C ASP A 427 34.32 -0.14 3.00
N LYS A 428 33.74 0.97 2.50
CA LYS A 428 34.11 1.57 1.21
C LYS A 428 34.48 3.06 1.30
N GLY A 429 34.44 3.66 2.49
CA GLY A 429 34.83 5.06 2.70
C GLY A 429 33.86 6.07 2.11
N TRP A 430 32.59 5.69 1.87
CA TRP A 430 31.61 6.62 1.32
C TRP A 430 31.30 7.76 2.29
N HIS A 431 31.07 8.95 1.74
CA HIS A 431 30.51 10.05 2.51
C HIS A 431 28.99 9.97 2.53
N VAL A 432 28.37 10.31 3.66
CA VAL A 432 26.91 10.46 3.75
C VAL A 432 26.46 11.56 2.79
N SER A 433 25.57 11.20 1.88
CA SER A 433 25.08 12.12 0.85
C SER A 433 23.70 11.72 0.39
N ILE A 434 22.81 12.70 0.19
CA ILE A 434 21.48 12.48 -0.39
C ILE A 434 21.57 11.85 -1.78
N MET A 435 22.68 12.08 -2.51
CA MET A 435 22.90 11.51 -3.84
C MET A 435 23.06 9.97 -3.82
N ASN A 436 23.39 9.41 -2.65
CA ASN A 436 23.50 7.97 -2.50
C ASN A 436 22.13 7.31 -2.28
N HIS A 437 21.05 8.09 -2.09
CA HIS A 437 19.67 7.60 -1.96
C HIS A 437 19.04 7.13 -3.29
N ARG A 438 19.79 7.08 -4.38
CA ARG A 438 19.21 6.66 -5.67
C ARG A 438 19.15 5.15 -5.73
N ILE A 439 18.03 4.61 -6.20
CA ILE A 439 17.88 3.17 -6.42
C ILE A 439 18.95 2.60 -7.35
N HIS A 440 19.39 3.35 -8.37
CA HIS A 440 20.49 2.94 -9.25
C HIS A 440 21.83 2.86 -8.51
N THR A 441 22.12 3.80 -7.61
CA THR A 441 23.29 3.73 -6.72
C THR A 441 23.23 2.50 -5.81
N VAL A 442 22.05 2.18 -5.26
CA VAL A 442 21.85 0.97 -4.44
C VAL A 442 22.13 -0.29 -5.25
N ILE A 443 21.60 -0.38 -6.47
CA ILE A 443 21.74 -1.57 -7.31
C ILE A 443 23.18 -1.70 -7.78
N ASP A 444 23.67 -0.70 -8.51
CA ASP A 444 24.92 -0.77 -9.28
C ASP A 444 26.17 -0.59 -8.41
N ASN A 445 26.09 0.16 -7.31
CA ASN A 445 27.27 0.49 -6.49
C ASN A 445 27.24 -0.09 -5.07
N VAL A 446 26.13 -0.68 -4.65
CA VAL A 446 26.01 -1.35 -3.34
C VAL A 446 25.72 -2.82 -3.52
N ILE A 447 24.51 -3.24 -3.88
CA ILE A 447 24.15 -4.67 -3.93
C ILE A 447 25.05 -5.44 -4.91
N LEU A 448 25.37 -4.85 -6.08
CA LEU A 448 26.26 -5.49 -7.05
C LEU A 448 27.71 -5.61 -6.57
N GLU A 449 28.13 -4.70 -5.70
CA GLU A 449 29.52 -4.59 -5.25
C GLU A 449 29.80 -5.31 -3.92
N TYR A 450 28.80 -5.98 -3.35
CA TYR A 450 28.96 -6.88 -2.19
C TYR A 450 28.69 -8.33 -2.60
N ASP A 451 29.50 -9.26 -2.11
CA ASP A 451 29.36 -10.69 -2.40
C ASP A 451 28.13 -11.32 -1.72
N THR A 452 27.74 -10.78 -0.57
CA THR A 452 26.63 -11.27 0.27
C THR A 452 25.69 -10.14 0.66
N VAL A 453 24.43 -10.49 0.90
CA VAL A 453 23.45 -9.58 1.50
C VAL A 453 23.75 -9.37 3.00
N PRO A 454 23.44 -8.18 3.57
CA PRO A 454 23.66 -7.90 4.97
C PRO A 454 22.70 -8.71 5.83
N SER A 455 23.11 -8.97 7.08
CA SER A 455 22.22 -9.61 8.05
C SER A 455 21.07 -8.67 8.42
N CYS A 456 19.85 -9.19 8.43
CA CYS A 456 18.65 -8.46 8.81
C CYS A 456 18.39 -8.57 10.32
N VAL A 457 18.53 -7.46 11.04
CA VAL A 457 18.43 -7.39 12.50
C VAL A 457 17.22 -6.59 12.95
N ASP A 458 16.83 -6.77 14.21
CA ASP A 458 15.82 -5.91 14.84
C ASP A 458 16.41 -4.49 15.01
N PRO A 459 15.72 -3.41 14.57
CA PRO A 459 16.22 -2.05 14.73
C PRO A 459 16.33 -1.60 16.20
N GLY A 460 15.75 -2.34 17.14
CA GLY A 460 15.80 -2.02 18.56
C GLY A 460 14.80 -0.94 18.97
N LYS A 461 14.98 -0.39 20.17
CA LYS A 461 14.11 0.69 20.67
C LYS A 461 14.44 1.98 19.92
N CYS A 462 13.44 2.54 19.25
CA CYS A 462 13.54 3.76 18.50
C CYS A 462 12.33 4.66 18.80
N GLU A 463 12.58 5.96 18.93
CA GLU A 463 11.56 6.96 19.18
C GLU A 463 11.85 8.21 18.32
N ASP A 464 11.04 8.37 17.27
CA ASP A 464 11.04 9.58 16.46
C ASP A 464 10.34 10.72 17.21
N CYS A 465 10.74 11.96 16.90
CA CYS A 465 10.04 13.16 17.34
C CYS A 465 9.92 13.34 18.87
N TYR A 466 10.84 12.77 19.66
CA TYR A 466 10.85 12.84 21.13
C TYR A 466 10.84 14.27 21.71
N ASN A 467 11.22 15.28 20.93
CA ASN A 467 11.19 16.69 21.33
C ASN A 467 9.82 17.36 21.12
N TRP A 468 8.87 16.71 20.46
CA TRP A 468 7.55 17.25 20.16
C TRP A 468 6.52 16.81 21.21
N ASP A 469 5.66 17.76 21.59
CA ASP A 469 4.50 17.57 22.45
C ASP A 469 3.24 17.38 21.57
N PHE A 470 2.66 16.19 21.64
CA PHE A 470 1.52 15.79 20.81
C PHE A 470 0.23 15.82 21.64
N VAL A 471 -0.54 16.89 21.51
CA VAL A 471 -1.75 17.12 22.32
C VAL A 471 -3.01 16.65 21.58
N ARG A 472 -4.02 16.26 22.34
CA ARG A 472 -5.38 15.97 21.84
C ARG A 472 -6.34 17.02 22.41
N ASP A 473 -7.26 17.55 21.59
CA ASP A 473 -8.12 18.71 21.92
C ASP A 473 -8.92 18.61 23.23
N GLU A 474 -9.08 17.40 23.80
CA GLU A 474 -9.82 17.15 25.04
C GLU A 474 -9.11 17.64 26.32
N GLU A 475 -7.81 17.97 26.27
CA GLU A 475 -7.09 18.45 27.46
C GLU A 475 -7.42 19.90 27.87
N THR A 476 -8.21 20.64 27.09
CA THR A 476 -8.56 22.04 27.39
C THR A 476 -9.93 22.25 28.04
N ALA A 477 -10.69 21.20 28.37
CA ALA A 477 -11.98 21.35 29.05
C ALA A 477 -12.28 20.24 30.07
N SER A 478 -11.68 20.32 31.26
CA SER A 478 -12.18 19.59 32.43
C SER A 478 -12.93 20.51 33.39
N PRO A 479 -14.28 20.53 33.38
CA PRO A 479 -15.05 20.61 34.61
C PRO A 479 -15.25 19.19 35.17
N LYS A 480 -14.82 19.01 36.42
CA LYS A 480 -15.06 17.79 37.22
C LYS A 480 -16.53 17.38 37.16
N LEU A 481 -16.81 16.12 36.80
CA LEU A 481 -18.08 15.47 37.08
C LEU A 481 -17.88 14.10 37.74
N SER A 482 -18.60 13.92 38.85
CA SER A 482 -18.69 12.77 39.74
C SER A 482 -19.17 11.48 39.07
N PRO A 483 -18.90 10.31 39.68
CA PRO A 483 -19.26 9.00 39.12
C PRO A 483 -20.77 8.72 39.21
N SER A 484 -21.30 8.08 38.17
CA SER A 484 -22.67 7.53 38.10
C SER A 484 -22.60 6.14 37.42
N PRO A 485 -23.54 5.21 37.67
CA PRO A 485 -23.22 3.87 38.14
C PRO A 485 -23.12 2.84 37.01
N GLU A 486 -22.52 1.70 37.37
CA GLU A 486 -22.45 0.45 36.61
C GLU A 486 -23.78 0.09 35.95
N VAL A 487 -23.74 -0.09 34.63
CA VAL A 487 -24.82 -0.72 33.87
C VAL A 487 -24.54 -2.22 33.80
N THR A 488 -25.33 -2.97 34.56
CA THR A 488 -25.39 -4.43 34.54
C THR A 488 -25.89 -4.92 33.18
N THR A 489 -25.03 -5.58 32.40
CA THR A 489 -25.45 -6.28 31.17
C THR A 489 -26.17 -7.57 31.52
N THR A 490 -27.51 -7.57 31.46
CA THR A 490 -28.33 -8.78 31.46
C THR A 490 -28.18 -9.51 30.13
N GLY A 491 -27.67 -10.75 30.18
CA GLY A 491 -27.55 -11.64 29.04
C GLY A 491 -28.93 -12.01 28.46
N TYR A 492 -29.11 -11.74 27.17
CA TYR A 492 -30.19 -12.30 26.38
C TYR A 492 -29.77 -13.67 25.84
N THR A 493 -30.16 -14.74 26.53
CA THR A 493 -30.19 -16.09 25.96
C THR A 493 -31.48 -16.26 25.15
N GLY A 494 -31.42 -15.95 23.85
CA GLY A 494 -32.44 -16.33 22.87
C GLY A 494 -31.95 -17.50 22.02
N ALA A 495 -32.50 -18.69 22.24
CA ALA A 495 -32.15 -19.90 21.50
C ALA A 495 -32.92 -20.01 20.15
N SER A 496 -32.15 -19.94 19.05
CA SER A 496 -32.24 -20.59 17.71
C SER A 496 -33.50 -20.50 16.81
N PRO A 497 -33.33 -20.46 15.47
CA PRO A 497 -32.94 -21.66 14.71
C PRO A 497 -31.81 -21.49 13.66
N THR A 498 -30.92 -22.50 13.63
CA THR A 498 -30.24 -23.13 12.45
C THR A 498 -29.38 -22.29 11.50
N LYS A 499 -28.75 -21.21 11.95
CA LYS A 499 -27.78 -20.47 11.14
C LYS A 499 -26.45 -20.28 11.85
N ARG A 500 -25.36 -20.77 11.24
CA ARG A 500 -23.99 -20.55 11.71
C ARG A 500 -23.54 -19.19 11.19
N CYS A 501 -23.05 -18.33 12.09
CA CYS A 501 -22.38 -17.11 11.65
C CYS A 501 -21.09 -17.48 10.91
N VAL A 502 -20.94 -17.00 9.67
CA VAL A 502 -19.76 -17.29 8.83
C VAL A 502 -18.97 -16.03 8.46
N GLY A 503 -19.47 -14.86 8.84
CA GLY A 503 -18.74 -13.60 8.73
C GLY A 503 -19.19 -12.62 9.79
N ARG A 504 -18.22 -11.97 10.43
CA ARG A 504 -18.42 -10.91 11.42
C ARG A 504 -17.75 -9.63 10.93
N ASN A 505 -18.29 -8.47 11.31
CA ASN A 505 -17.52 -7.23 11.24
C ASN A 505 -16.53 -7.14 12.41
N TRP A 506 -15.65 -6.13 12.41
CA TRP A 506 -14.59 -5.98 13.40
C TRP A 506 -15.09 -5.65 14.83
N ILE A 507 -16.37 -5.30 15.01
CA ILE A 507 -17.04 -5.25 16.34
C ILE A 507 -17.72 -6.55 16.74
N GLY A 508 -17.49 -7.65 16.01
CA GLY A 508 -17.99 -8.98 16.34
C GLY A 508 -19.46 -9.23 15.98
N ILE A 509 -20.15 -8.28 15.34
CA ILE A 509 -21.53 -8.46 14.86
C ILE A 509 -21.51 -9.33 13.61
N CYS A 510 -22.33 -10.38 13.62
CA CYS A 510 -22.47 -11.27 12.48
C CYS A 510 -23.10 -10.55 11.28
N THR A 511 -22.38 -10.48 10.17
CA THR A 511 -22.79 -9.85 8.91
C THR A 511 -23.26 -10.87 7.88
N SER A 512 -22.90 -12.15 8.03
CA SER A 512 -23.33 -13.24 7.15
C SER A 512 -23.54 -14.56 7.88
N TYR A 513 -24.56 -15.29 7.43
CA TYR A 513 -25.04 -16.51 8.08
C TYR A 513 -25.19 -17.64 7.05
N GLU A 514 -24.66 -18.82 7.35
CA GLU A 514 -24.90 -20.04 6.56
C GLU A 514 -25.96 -20.94 7.22
N PRO A 515 -26.81 -21.60 6.43
CA PRO A 515 -27.71 -22.63 6.93
C PRO A 515 -26.92 -23.86 7.37
N VAL A 516 -27.18 -24.36 8.59
CA VAL A 516 -26.62 -25.63 9.04
C VAL A 516 -27.34 -26.76 8.31
N LEU A 517 -26.70 -27.37 7.32
CA LEU A 517 -27.20 -28.60 6.70
C LEU A 517 -27.17 -29.72 7.75
N SER A 518 -28.34 -30.08 8.28
CA SER A 518 -28.51 -31.31 9.03
C SER A 518 -28.17 -32.47 8.10
N LYS A 519 -27.13 -33.24 8.39
CA LYS A 519 -26.92 -34.55 7.77
C LYS A 519 -28.19 -35.38 7.98
N ILE A 520 -28.83 -35.77 6.89
CA ILE A 520 -29.77 -36.90 6.85
C ILE A 520 -29.03 -38.03 6.16
#